data_AF-A0A3D1AY20-F1
#
_entry.id   AF-A0A3D1AY20-F1
#
_cell.length_a   1.000
_cell.length_b   1.000
_cell.length_c   1.000
_cell.angle_alpha   90.00
_cell.angle_beta   90.00
_cell.angle_gamma   90.00
#
_symmetry.space_group_name_H-M   'P 1'
#
loop_
_entity.id
_entity.type
_entity.pdbx_description
1 polymer ?
#
loop_
_entity_poly.entity_id
_entity_poly.type
_entity_poly.pdbx_seq_one_letter_code
_entity_poly.pdbx_strand_id
1 'polypeptide(L)'
;MRKAAMAGILVHGDNHFIVSGPRPDRTAALALVRHWSLIQIGATTPPALQPWSIVSRAFREDLAWAVVVPGDAAISTAVTTLLDEILARGVIIHHFQP
;
A
#
# COMPACT_ATOMS: atom_id res chain seq x y z
N MET A 1 -15.16 17.63 10.21
CA MET A 1 -15.31 16.79 9.00
C MET A 1 -14.19 15.76 9.00
N ARG A 2 -14.47 14.47 9.20
CA ARG A 2 -13.46 13.43 8.94
C ARG A 2 -13.32 13.36 7.43
N LYS A 3 -12.21 13.87 6.89
CA LYS A 3 -11.79 13.59 5.51
C LYS A 3 -11.90 12.07 5.37
N ALA A 4 -12.71 11.56 4.45
CA ALA A 4 -12.75 10.12 4.18
C ALA A 4 -11.29 9.67 4.08
N ALA A 5 -10.85 8.79 4.97
CA ALA A 5 -9.46 8.37 5.00
C ALA A 5 -9.25 7.63 3.69
N MET A 6 -8.68 8.33 2.71
CA MET A 6 -8.47 7.82 1.35
C MET A 6 -7.75 6.48 1.50
N ALA A 7 -8.38 5.39 1.10
CA ALA A 7 -7.71 4.10 1.13
C ALA A 7 -6.87 3.97 -0.14
N GLY A 8 -5.82 3.18 -0.08
CA GLY A 8 -5.07 2.80 -1.25
C GLY A 8 -4.35 1.48 -1.03
N ILE A 9 -3.61 1.08 -2.06
CA ILE A 9 -2.88 -0.18 -2.04
C ILE A 9 -1.38 0.06 -2.15
N LEU A 10 -0.63 -0.64 -1.29
CA LEU A 10 0.83 -0.69 -1.30
C LEU A 10 1.26 -2.11 -1.66
N VAL A 11 1.81 -2.29 -2.84
CA VAL A 11 2.28 -3.58 -3.36
C VAL A 11 3.78 -3.72 -3.15
N HIS A 12 4.22 -4.90 -2.74
CA HIS A 12 5.63 -5.27 -2.60
C HIS A 12 5.85 -6.73 -2.99
N GLY A 13 6.44 -6.95 -4.17
CA GLY A 13 6.61 -8.29 -4.73
C GLY A 13 5.27 -9.01 -4.93
N ASP A 14 5.12 -10.18 -4.34
CA ASP A 14 3.88 -10.96 -4.35
C ASP A 14 2.89 -10.60 -3.22
N ASN A 15 3.27 -9.66 -2.34
CA ASN A 15 2.46 -9.21 -1.22
C ASN A 15 1.85 -7.82 -1.49
N HIS A 16 0.73 -7.53 -0.83
CA HIS A 16 0.09 -6.22 -0.88
C HIS A 16 -0.62 -5.87 0.43
N PHE A 17 -0.63 -4.59 0.77
CA PHE A 17 -1.34 -4.03 1.91
C PHE A 17 -2.41 -3.06 1.43
N ILE A 18 -3.62 -3.19 1.95
CA ILE A 18 -4.63 -2.14 1.84
C ILE A 18 -4.44 -1.19 3.02
N VAL A 19 -4.32 0.10 2.72
CA VAL A 19 -3.86 1.10 3.68
C VAL A 19 -4.81 2.29 3.66
N SER A 20 -5.32 2.67 4.84
CA SER A 20 -5.96 3.97 5.02
C SER A 20 -4.89 5.04 5.20
N GLY A 21 -5.03 6.18 4.52
CA GLY A 21 -4.10 7.29 4.63
C GLY A 21 -3.78 7.95 3.29
N PRO A 22 -3.04 9.07 3.29
CA PRO A 22 -2.64 9.72 2.04
C PRO A 22 -1.77 8.78 1.19
N ARG A 23 -1.67 9.02 -0.12
CA ARG A 23 -0.68 8.31 -0.95
C ARG A 23 0.72 8.58 -0.40
N PRO A 24 1.51 7.56 -0.01
CA PRO A 24 2.87 7.77 0.47
C PRO A 24 3.78 8.24 -0.66
N ASP A 25 4.79 9.02 -0.33
CA ASP A 25 5.95 9.21 -1.20
C ASP A 25 6.85 7.96 -1.19
N ARG A 26 7.92 7.98 -1.98
CA ARG A 26 8.86 6.87 -2.09
C ARG A 26 9.45 6.45 -0.74
N THR A 27 9.89 7.42 0.07
CA THR A 27 10.56 7.17 1.34
C THR A 27 9.60 6.55 2.35
N ALA A 28 8.38 7.11 2.44
CA ALA A 28 7.32 6.58 3.29
C ALA A 28 6.88 5.18 2.83
N ALA A 29 6.72 4.96 1.52
CA ALA A 29 6.31 3.66 0.98
C ALA A 29 7.32 2.55 1.33
N LEU A 30 8.61 2.81 1.16
CA LEU A 30 9.68 1.88 1.55
C LEU A 30 9.68 1.60 3.06
N ALA A 31 9.49 2.63 3.89
CA ALA A 31 9.43 2.49 5.33
C ALA A 31 8.19 1.69 5.79
N LEU A 32 7.02 1.90 5.18
CA LEU A 32 5.79 1.18 5.45
C LEU A 32 5.93 -0.31 5.14
N VAL A 33 6.44 -0.65 3.95
CA VAL A 33 6.70 -2.05 3.57
C VAL A 33 7.64 -2.71 4.58
N ARG A 34 8.76 -2.07 4.94
CA ARG A 34 9.70 -2.62 5.93
C ARG A 34 9.06 -2.82 7.30
N HIS A 35 8.23 -1.88 7.73
CA HIS A 35 7.57 -1.96 9.04
C HIS A 35 6.55 -3.11 9.11
N TRP A 36 5.79 -3.35 8.04
CA TRP A 36 4.71 -4.36 8.04
C TRP A 36 5.09 -5.72 7.49
N SER A 37 6.15 -5.83 6.69
CA SER A 37 6.68 -7.12 6.23
C SER A 37 7.49 -7.84 7.31
N LEU A 38 7.93 -7.15 8.36
CA LEU A 38 8.63 -7.74 9.50
C LEU A 38 7.65 -8.07 10.62
N ILE A 39 7.68 -9.30 11.13
CA ILE A 39 6.98 -9.66 12.36
C ILE A 39 7.68 -8.95 13.52
N GLN A 40 7.02 -7.95 14.11
CA GLN A 40 7.54 -7.22 15.26
C GLN A 40 6.64 -7.45 16.47
N ILE A 41 7.15 -8.13 17.50
CA ILE A 41 6.43 -8.35 18.77
C ILE A 41 6.53 -7.09 19.62
N GLY A 42 5.40 -6.48 19.99
CA GLY A 42 5.34 -5.33 20.90
C GLY A 42 5.87 -4.00 20.32
N ALA A 43 6.15 -3.93 19.02
CA ALA A 43 6.61 -2.69 18.40
C ALA A 43 5.47 -1.68 18.24
N THR A 44 5.78 -0.42 18.52
CA THR A 44 4.90 0.71 18.26
C THR A 44 5.19 1.26 16.86
N THR A 45 4.13 1.66 16.14
CA THR A 45 4.28 2.31 14.84
C THR A 45 5.02 3.64 15.03
N PRO A 46 6.16 3.87 14.31
CA PRO A 46 6.90 5.11 14.40
C PRO A 46 6.01 6.33 14.11
N PRO A 47 6.23 7.49 14.74
CA PRO A 47 5.41 8.70 14.52
C PRO A 47 5.26 9.09 13.05
N ALA A 48 6.33 8.92 12.27
CA ALA A 48 6.34 9.20 10.83
C ALA A 48 5.39 8.30 10.04
N LEU A 49 5.02 7.11 10.54
CA LEU A 49 4.15 6.14 9.87
C LEU A 49 2.71 6.12 10.43
N GLN A 50 2.45 6.82 11.53
CA GLN A 50 1.11 6.92 12.15
C GLN A 50 -0.01 7.44 11.24
N PRO A 51 0.24 8.25 10.18
CA PRO A 51 -0.82 8.62 9.24
C PRO A 51 -1.40 7.45 8.43
N TRP A 52 -0.74 6.28 8.45
CA TRP A 52 -1.14 5.09 7.72
C TRP A 52 -1.53 3.96 8.67
N SER A 53 -2.55 3.20 8.27
CA SER A 53 -2.98 2.00 8.99
C SER A 53 -3.47 0.94 8.01
N ILE A 54 -3.08 -0.33 8.23
CA ILE A 54 -3.59 -1.46 7.45
C ILE A 54 -5.08 -1.61 7.70
N VAL A 55 -5.84 -1.73 6.63
CA VAL A 55 -7.28 -1.96 6.67
C VAL A 55 -7.56 -3.41 6.28
N SER A 56 -8.20 -4.16 7.17
CA SER A 56 -8.56 -5.56 6.93
C SER A 56 -9.85 -5.74 6.12
N ARG A 57 -10.68 -4.69 6.04
CA ARG A 57 -11.92 -4.68 5.26
C ARG A 57 -12.06 -3.34 4.54
N ALA A 58 -11.62 -3.30 3.29
CA ALA A 58 -11.96 -2.26 2.33
C ALA A 58 -12.42 -2.90 1.04
N PHE A 59 -13.34 -2.26 0.33
CA PHE A 59 -13.69 -2.63 -1.02
C PHE A 59 -12.59 -2.11 -1.97
N ARG A 60 -12.22 -2.91 -2.97
CA ARG A 60 -11.18 -2.54 -3.94
C ARG A 60 -11.58 -1.29 -4.75
N GLU A 61 -12.88 -1.07 -4.85
CA GLU A 61 -13.56 0.03 -5.50
C GLU A 61 -13.30 1.37 -4.80
N ASP A 62 -13.00 1.37 -3.50
CA ASP A 62 -12.76 2.58 -2.71
C ASP A 62 -11.28 3.02 -2.70
N LEU A 63 -10.41 2.31 -3.43
CA LEU A 63 -8.98 2.62 -3.49
C LEU A 63 -8.74 3.88 -4.33
N ALA A 64 -8.24 4.93 -3.69
CA ALA A 64 -7.97 6.22 -4.30
C ALA A 64 -6.54 6.34 -4.87
N TRP A 65 -5.63 5.44 -4.49
CA TRP A 65 -4.25 5.44 -4.96
C TRP A 65 -3.66 4.02 -4.96
N ALA A 66 -2.66 3.80 -5.82
CA ALA A 66 -1.88 2.58 -5.85
C ALA A 66 -0.39 2.89 -5.96
N VAL A 67 0.40 2.21 -5.13
CA VAL A 67 1.86 2.31 -5.12
C VAL A 67 2.46 0.91 -5.22
N VAL A 68 3.45 0.75 -6.07
CA VAL A 68 4.25 -0.48 -6.21
C VAL A 68 5.68 -0.16 -5.79
N VAL A 69 6.16 -0.91 -4.80
CA VAL A 69 7.53 -0.87 -4.32
C VAL A 69 8.22 -2.17 -4.76
N PRO A 70 9.46 -2.12 -5.27
CA PRO A 70 10.19 -3.32 -5.66
C PRO A 70 10.37 -4.22 -4.43
N GLY A 71 10.15 -5.51 -4.61
CA GLY A 71 10.43 -6.53 -3.60
C GLY A 71 11.34 -7.61 -4.12
N ASP A 72 11.76 -8.49 -3.21
CA ASP A 72 12.69 -9.57 -3.52
C ASP A 72 12.03 -10.67 -4.37
N ALA A 73 10.69 -10.78 -4.29
CA ALA A 73 9.88 -11.68 -5.10
C ALA A 73 9.31 -10.97 -6.35
N ALA A 74 9.13 -11.73 -7.43
CA ALA A 74 8.40 -11.27 -8.60
C ALA A 74 6.92 -10.98 -8.26
N ILE A 75 6.34 -9.99 -8.94
CA ILE A 75 4.90 -9.71 -8.81
C ILE A 75 4.12 -10.92 -9.35
N SER A 76 3.27 -11.49 -8.49
CA SER A 76 2.46 -12.65 -8.85
C SER A 76 1.33 -12.29 -9.82
N THR A 77 0.83 -13.26 -10.59
CA THR A 77 -0.31 -13.06 -11.51
C THR A 77 -1.52 -12.46 -10.80
N ALA A 78 -1.80 -12.87 -9.56
CA ALA A 78 -2.93 -12.35 -8.79
C ALA A 78 -2.77 -10.85 -8.47
N VAL A 79 -1.55 -10.42 -8.13
CA VAL A 79 -1.26 -9.00 -7.89
C VAL A 79 -1.30 -8.21 -9.19
N THR A 80 -0.81 -8.77 -10.30
CA THR A 80 -0.93 -8.15 -11.63
C THR A 80 -2.40 -7.93 -12.01
N THR A 81 -3.26 -8.95 -11.88
CA THR A 81 -4.71 -8.81 -12.14
C THR A 81 -5.34 -7.72 -11.27
N LEU A 82 -4.97 -7.65 -9.99
CA LEU A 82 -5.45 -6.60 -9.08
C LEU A 82 -5.00 -5.19 -9.54
N LEU A 83 -3.76 -5.04 -10.00
CA LEU A 83 -3.27 -3.77 -10.52
C LEU A 83 -4.00 -3.39 -11.82
N ASP A 84 -4.28 -4.35 -12.71
CA ASP A 84 -5.05 -4.12 -13.93
C ASP A 84 -6.48 -3.67 -13.61
N GLU A 85 -7.15 -4.29 -12.63
CA GLU A 85 -8.47 -3.88 -12.14
C GLU A 85 -8.46 -2.44 -11.61
N ILE A 86 -7.41 -2.06 -10.88
CA ILE A 86 -7.23 -0.71 -10.33
C ILE A 86 -7.02 0.31 -11.45
N LEU A 87 -6.17 -0.02 -12.43
CA LEU A 87 -5.88 0.85 -13.56
C LEU A 87 -7.13 1.05 -14.44
N ALA A 88 -7.92 -0.01 -14.65
CA ALA A 88 -9.17 0.05 -15.41
C ALA A 88 -10.22 0.98 -14.77
N ARG A 89 -10.13 1.23 -13.45
CA ARG A 89 -10.97 2.21 -12.74
C ARG A 89 -10.45 3.66 -12.83
N GLY A 90 -9.30 3.88 -13.47
CA GLY A 90 -8.69 5.20 -13.61
C GLY A 90 -7.79 5.61 -12.44
N VAL A 91 -7.42 4.68 -11.56
CA VAL A 91 -6.45 4.95 -10.48
C VAL A 91 -5.04 4.80 -11.03
N ILE A 92 -4.25 5.87 -10.92
CA ILE A 92 -2.86 5.88 -11.38
C ILE A 92 -1.99 5.02 -10.45
N ILE A 93 -1.23 4.10 -11.03
CA ILE A 93 -0.26 3.28 -10.32
C ILE A 93 1.10 3.98 -10.33
N HIS A 94 1.66 4.19 -9.14
CA HIS A 94 2.99 4.78 -8.99
C HIS A 94 4.01 3.69 -8.66
N HIS A 95 4.97 3.51 -9.55
CA HIS A 95 6.10 2.60 -9.33
C HIS A 95 7.27 3.38 -8.74
N PHE A 96 7.76 2.93 -7.59
CA PHE A 96 8.99 3.46 -7.00
C PHE A 96 10.17 2.54 -7.30
N GLN A 97 11.37 3.09 -7.31
CA GLN A 97 12.62 2.32 -7.39
C GLN A 97 13.24 2.17 -5.98
N PRO A 98 14.05 1.13 -5.70
CA PRO A 98 14.68 0.93 -4.39
C PRO A 98 15.64 2.05 -4.05
#